data_AF-A0A7W3VH95-F1
#
_entry.id   AF-A0A7W3VH95-F1
#
_cell.length_a   1.000
_cell.length_b   1.000
_cell.length_c   1.000
_cell.angle_alpha   90.00
_cell.angle_beta   90.00
_cell.angle_gamma   90.00
#
_symmetry.space_group_name_H-M   'P 1'
#
loop_
_entity.id
_entity.type
_entity.pdbx_description
1 polymer ?
#
loop_
_entity_poly.entity_id
_entity_poly.type
_entity_poly.pdbx_seq_one_letter_code
_entity_poly.pdbx_strand_id
1 'polypeptide(L)'
;MRKHYSSFEQIDLDLQILRVKREIHYQKINSALDQLKDEAAPQNLLKSTLGSAGSLLTNSSGIQTLLVTSIFKYIIRKFRK
;
A
#
# COMPACT_ATOMS: atom_id res chain seq x y z
N MET A 1 -17.08 4.91 -9.77
CA MET A 1 -18.06 5.89 -10.29
C MET A 1 -17.35 7.22 -10.51
N ARG A 2 -17.56 7.90 -11.64
CA ARG A 2 -17.07 9.26 -11.84
C ARG A 2 -17.97 10.22 -11.06
N LYS A 3 -17.39 11.12 -10.27
CA LYS A 3 -18.15 12.19 -9.61
C LYS A 3 -18.60 13.18 -10.68
N HIS A 4 -19.87 13.57 -10.65
CA HIS A 4 -20.42 14.63 -11.48
C HIS A 4 -20.69 15.83 -10.57
N TYR A 5 -20.10 16.98 -10.90
CA TYR A 5 -20.30 18.23 -10.15
C TYR A 5 -21.30 19.09 -10.92
N SER A 6 -22.21 19.75 -10.21
CA SER A 6 -23.15 20.68 -10.86
C SER A 6 -22.66 22.13 -10.83
N SER A 7 -21.65 22.47 -10.02
CA SER A 7 -21.01 23.78 -10.03
C SER A 7 -19.52 23.73 -9.64
N PHE A 8 -18.78 24.80 -9.94
CA PHE A 8 -17.38 24.94 -9.53
C PHE A 8 -17.22 25.06 -8.01
N GLU A 9 -18.20 25.61 -7.28
CA GLU A 9 -18.12 25.66 -5.82
C GLU A 9 -18.09 24.27 -5.19
N GLN A 10 -18.82 23.30 -5.77
CA GLN A 10 -18.78 21.92 -5.29
C GLN A 10 -17.42 21.27 -5.47
N ILE A 11 -16.71 21.62 -6.54
CA ILE A 11 -15.35 21.14 -6.77
C ILE A 11 -14.42 21.72 -5.72
N ASP A 12 -14.51 23.03 -5.44
CA ASP A 12 -13.66 23.66 -4.43
C ASP A 12 -13.90 23.10 -3.02
N LEU A 13 -15.16 22.88 -2.64
CA LEU A 13 -15.50 22.23 -1.38
C LEU A 13 -14.91 20.82 -1.27
N ASP A 14 -15.00 20.00 -2.33
CA ASP A 14 -14.41 18.65 -2.32
C ASP A 14 -12.87 18.72 -2.26
N LEU A 15 -12.25 19.70 -2.92
CA LEU A 15 -10.81 19.95 -2.83
C LEU A 15 -10.39 20.34 -1.40
N GLN A 16 -11.17 21.18 -0.72
CA GLN A 16 -10.92 21.53 0.68
C GLN A 16 -11.04 20.29 1.58
N ILE A 17 -12.07 19.47 1.40
CA ILE A 17 -12.23 18.19 2.12
C ILE A 17 -11.02 17.28 1.86
N LEU A 18 -10.56 17.17 0.62
CA LEU A 18 -9.40 16.36 0.25
C LEU A 18 -8.11 16.88 0.90
N ARG A 19 -7.94 18.19 1.03
CA ARG A 19 -6.78 18.78 1.75
C ARG A 19 -6.81 18.40 3.23
N VAL A 20 -7.94 18.60 3.90
CA VAL A 20 -8.09 18.26 5.33
C VAL A 20 -7.88 16.76 5.56
N LYS A 21 -8.48 15.90 4.72
CA LYS A 21 -8.27 14.44 4.80
C LYS A 21 -6.81 14.07 4.63
N ARG A 22 -6.13 14.70 3.66
CA ARG A 22 -4.71 14.46 3.41
C ARG A 22 -3.87 14.82 4.64
N GLU A 23 -4.14 15.96 5.26
CA GLU A 23 -3.44 16.38 6.46
C GLU A 23 -3.64 15.41 7.63
N ILE A 24 -4.89 14.99 7.88
CA ILE A 24 -5.20 13.96 8.88
C ILE A 24 -4.44 12.65 8.59
N HIS A 25 -4.38 12.24 7.32
CA HIS A 25 -3.64 11.05 6.93
C HIS A 25 -2.13 11.18 7.17
N TYR A 26 -1.53 12.33 6.84
CA TYR A 26 -0.12 12.58 7.14
C TYR A 26 0.17 12.52 8.64
N GLN A 27 -0.67 13.16 9.45
CA GLN A 27 -0.54 13.12 10.91
C GLN A 27 -0.63 11.68 11.43
N LYS A 28 -1.59 10.88 10.95
CA LYS A 28 -1.72 9.47 11.32
C LYS A 28 -0.49 8.65 10.96
N ILE A 29 0.10 8.87 9.78
CA ILE A 29 1.32 8.17 9.38
C ILE A 29 2.48 8.57 10.27
N ASN A 30 2.66 9.87 10.53
CA ASN A 30 3.72 10.35 11.42
C ASN A 30 3.57 9.77 12.83
N SER A 31 2.36 9.84 13.41
CA SER A 31 2.08 9.24 14.72
C SER A 31 2.29 7.73 14.74
N ALA A 32 1.91 7.02 13.67
CA ALA A 32 2.20 5.60 13.55
C ALA A 32 3.70 5.32 13.45
N LEU A 33 4.46 6.15 12.73
CA LEU A 33 5.92 6.02 12.63
C LEU A 33 6.60 6.31 13.97
N ASP A 34 6.14 7.30 14.72
CA ASP A 34 6.65 7.61 16.05
C ASP A 34 6.32 6.48 17.04
N GLN A 35 5.09 5.97 17.04
CA GLN A 35 4.70 4.79 17.81
C GLN A 35 5.53 3.56 17.43
N LEU A 36 5.81 3.34 16.14
CA LEU A 36 6.65 2.24 15.68
C LEU A 36 8.11 2.37 16.13
N LYS A 37 8.63 3.59 16.26
CA LYS A 37 9.97 3.84 16.81
C LYS A 37 10.01 3.55 18.30
N ASP A 38 8.95 3.89 19.03
CA ASP A 38 8.86 3.73 20.47
C ASP A 38 8.51 2.27 20.87
N GLU A 39 7.71 1.57 20.08
CA GLU A 39 7.15 0.25 20.45
C GLU A 39 7.99 -0.96 20.01
N ALA A 40 8.67 -0.96 18.86
CA ALA A 40 9.54 -2.09 18.48
C ALA A 40 10.38 -1.80 17.24
N ALA A 41 11.66 -2.17 17.31
CA ALA A 41 12.62 -2.06 16.21
C ALA A 41 12.00 -2.43 14.83
N PRO A 42 11.93 -1.48 13.87
CA PRO A 42 11.23 -1.63 12.59
C PRO A 42 11.76 -2.79 11.73
N GLN A 43 12.97 -3.26 12.04
CA GLN A 43 13.55 -4.48 11.48
C GLN A 43 12.67 -5.72 11.68
N ASN A 44 11.93 -5.85 12.78
CA ASN A 44 11.14 -7.05 13.07
C ASN A 44 9.81 -7.06 12.29
N LEU A 45 9.16 -5.91 12.09
CA LEU A 45 7.94 -5.81 11.28
C LEU A 45 8.23 -5.96 9.79
N LEU A 46 9.31 -5.35 9.29
CA LEU A 46 9.77 -5.56 7.92
C LEU A 46 10.19 -7.02 7.70
N LYS A 47 10.93 -7.64 8.64
CA LYS A 47 11.26 -9.06 8.56
C LYS A 47 10.05 -9.97 8.65
N SER A 48 9.04 -9.66 9.46
CA SER A 48 7.82 -10.49 9.56
C SER A 48 6.91 -10.35 8.34
N THR A 49 6.75 -9.15 7.78
CA THR A 49 5.93 -8.93 6.57
C THR A 49 6.62 -9.47 5.31
N LEU A 50 7.91 -9.19 5.14
CA LEU A 50 8.69 -9.69 4.00
C LEU A 50 9.00 -11.18 4.15
N GLY A 51 9.24 -11.64 5.39
CA GLY A 51 9.50 -13.05 5.72
C GLY A 51 8.26 -13.93 5.65
N SER A 52 7.06 -13.43 5.96
CA SER A 52 5.82 -14.18 5.73
C SER A 52 5.48 -14.28 4.24
N ALA A 53 5.65 -13.20 3.47
CA ALA A 53 5.53 -13.24 2.02
C ALA A 53 6.55 -14.21 1.40
N GLY A 54 7.81 -14.16 1.83
CA GLY A 54 8.86 -15.10 1.42
C GLY A 54 8.56 -16.55 1.84
N SER A 55 8.12 -16.77 3.07
CA SER A 55 7.80 -18.10 3.62
C SER A 55 6.60 -18.74 2.93
N LEU A 56 5.58 -17.96 2.56
CA LEU A 56 4.45 -18.44 1.76
C LEU A 56 4.90 -18.87 0.35
N LEU A 57 5.91 -18.20 -0.22
CA LEU A 57 6.52 -18.63 -1.49
C LEU A 57 7.35 -19.90 -1.29
N THR A 58 8.14 -20.02 -0.22
CA THR A 58 9.05 -21.16 -0.02
C THR A 58 8.36 -22.43 0.50
N ASN A 59 7.26 -22.32 1.26
CA ASN A 59 6.56 -23.46 1.85
C ASN A 59 5.37 -23.95 1.01
N SER A 60 5.10 -23.35 -0.15
CA SER A 60 4.03 -23.79 -1.04
C SER A 60 4.50 -24.84 -2.03
N SER A 61 3.71 -25.90 -2.20
CA SER A 61 3.92 -26.97 -3.17
C SER A 61 4.26 -26.38 -4.55
N GLY A 62 5.26 -26.94 -5.25
CA GLY A 62 5.92 -26.33 -6.43
C GLY A 62 5.03 -25.81 -7.56
N ILE A 63 3.74 -26.15 -7.59
CA ILE A 63 2.75 -25.60 -8.52
C ILE A 63 2.37 -24.15 -8.18
N GLN A 64 2.29 -23.80 -6.89
CA GLN A 64 1.93 -22.45 -6.44
C GLN A 64 3.05 -21.45 -6.74
N THR A 65 4.32 -21.83 -6.54
CA THR A 65 5.47 -21.01 -6.92
C THR A 65 5.55 -20.76 -8.43
N LEU A 66 5.21 -21.75 -9.26
CA LEU A 66 5.14 -21.58 -10.72
C LEU A 66 4.04 -20.60 -11.14
N LEU A 67 2.87 -20.65 -10.49
CA LEU A 67 1.79 -19.69 -10.75
C LEU A 67 2.19 -18.27 -10.35
N VAL A 68 2.74 -18.10 -9.14
CA VAL A 68 3.14 -16.78 -8.65
C VAL A 68 4.27 -16.18 -9.49
N THR A 69 5.29 -16.96 -9.84
CA THR A 69 6.40 -16.49 -10.68
C THR A 69 5.94 -16.12 -12.09
N SER A 70 4.97 -16.85 -12.65
CA SER A 70 4.39 -16.54 -13.97
C SER A 70 3.59 -15.24 -13.95
N ILE A 71 2.74 -15.03 -12.94
CA ILE A 71 1.99 -13.79 -12.75
C ILE A 71 2.96 -12.61 -12.54
N PHE A 72 3.97 -12.80 -11.69
CA PHE A 72 4.98 -11.78 -11.41
C PHE A 72 5.78 -11.39 -12.67
N LYS A 73 6.21 -12.38 -13.47
CA LYS A 73 6.90 -12.17 -14.75
C LYS A 73 6.01 -11.46 -15.77
N TYR A 74 4.72 -11.79 -15.81
CA TYR A 74 3.74 -11.11 -16.66
C TYR A 74 3.58 -9.63 -16.26
N ILE A 75 3.45 -9.36 -14.96
CA ILE A 75 3.33 -7.99 -14.43
C ILE A 75 4.60 -7.19 -14.74
N ILE A 76 5.80 -7.71 -14.44
CA ILE A 76 7.06 -7.02 -14.73
C ILE A 76 7.18 -6.72 -16.23
N ARG A 77 6.84 -7.68 -17.09
CA ARG A 77 6.89 -7.47 -18.54
C ARG A 77 5.90 -6.41 -19.02
N LYS A 78 4.73 -6.33 -18.38
CA LYS A 78 3.72 -5.30 -18.66
C LYS A 78 4.16 -3.91 -18.22
N PHE A 79 4.93 -3.79 -17.14
CA PHE A 79 5.45 -2.50 -16.66
C PHE A 79 6.74 -2.05 -17.38
N ARG A 80 7.50 -2.98 -17.97
CA ARG A 80 8.73 -2.68 -18.74
C ARG A 80 8.43 -2.26 -20.19
N LYS A 81 7.18 -2.36 -20.65
CA LYS A 81 6.75 -1.96 -22.00
C LYS A 81 5.82 -0.76 -21.90
#